data_AF-A0A293M8X3-F1
#
_entry.id   AF-A0A293M8X3-F1
#
_cell.length_a   1.000
_cell.length_b   1.000
_cell.length_c   1.000
_cell.angle_alpha   90.00
_cell.angle_beta   90.00
_cell.angle_gamma   90.00
#
_symmetry.space_group_name_H-M   'P 1'
#
loop_
_entity.id
_entity.type
_entity.pdbx_description
1 polymer ?
#
loop_
_entity_poly.entity_id
_entity_poly.type
_entity_poly.pdbx_seq_one_letter_code
_entity_poly.pdbx_strand_id
1 'polypeptide(L)'
;MFTQFCSDMNERLDVLKGSSELVNLNFSDRGMVKILTEMCSSVLTLAEKNRDIVRQLEELKSKEAELVETSQELRKIAESLIEPMLNLPPPASPPPPAPAQKVPDEPQICRNGITVSYVSYLTEEEFDNVPKYLKGSGRMTTAAANKFIAEFNRGIAAKYNLLTMPKAEMKPTEKTKYQEYRRQETPDTKGQTFIVEKDFEGPANGRRFNDFCVVLRHLGRIREVRAKGLTRYVVV
;
A
#
# COMPACT_ATOMS: atom_id res chain seq x y z
N MET A 1 60.36 -5.32 21.61
CA MET A 1 61.13 -5.01 20.38
C MET A 1 61.15 -6.20 19.43
N PHE A 2 61.49 -7.41 19.88
CA PHE A 2 61.53 -8.62 19.04
C PHE A 2 60.15 -9.08 18.49
N THR A 3 59.09 -8.96 19.30
CA THR A 3 57.72 -9.35 18.88
C THR A 3 57.15 -8.45 17.79
N GLN A 4 57.41 -7.14 17.86
CA GLN A 4 57.01 -6.18 16.82
C GLN A 4 57.72 -6.47 15.50
N PHE A 5 59.01 -6.79 15.57
CA PHE A 5 59.80 -7.16 14.38
C PHE A 5 59.27 -8.44 13.70
N CYS A 6 58.90 -9.46 14.47
CA CYS A 6 58.30 -10.68 13.92
C CYS A 6 56.91 -10.43 13.31
N SER A 7 56.11 -9.55 13.91
CA SER A 7 54.81 -9.15 13.36
C SER A 7 54.97 -8.43 12.02
N ASP A 8 55.85 -7.42 11.95
CA ASP A 8 56.17 -6.70 10.72
C ASP A 8 56.73 -7.63 9.63
N MET A 9 57.58 -8.58 10.01
CA MET A 9 58.11 -9.56 9.05
C MET A 9 57.04 -10.50 8.54
N ASN A 10 56.13 -10.99 9.39
CA ASN A 10 55.02 -11.85 8.95
C ASN A 10 54.04 -11.08 8.06
N GLU A 11 53.73 -9.83 8.39
CA GLU A 11 52.88 -8.97 7.55
C GLU A 11 53.51 -8.77 6.16
N ARG A 12 54.82 -8.49 6.10
CA ARG A 12 55.55 -8.40 4.82
C ARG A 12 55.60 -9.73 4.08
N LEU A 13 55.75 -10.85 4.80
CA LEU A 13 55.74 -12.20 4.22
C LEU A 13 54.38 -12.54 3.61
N ASP A 14 53.29 -12.15 4.28
CA ASP A 14 51.93 -12.39 3.78
C ASP A 14 51.61 -11.50 2.58
N VAL A 15 52.08 -10.24 2.56
CA VAL A 15 52.02 -9.38 1.37
C VAL A 15 52.83 -9.98 0.20
N LEU A 16 54.02 -10.53 0.48
CA LEU A 16 54.84 -11.19 -0.54
C LEU A 16 54.21 -12.48 -1.08
N LYS A 17 53.58 -13.29 -0.22
CA LYS A 17 52.81 -14.47 -0.65
C LYS A 17 51.62 -14.07 -1.51
N GLY A 18 50.83 -13.07 -1.08
CA GLY A 18 49.68 -12.59 -1.84
C GLY A 18 50.09 -12.02 -3.21
N SER A 19 51.18 -11.26 -3.28
CA SER A 19 51.72 -10.75 -4.55
C SER A 19 52.29 -11.86 -5.45
N SER A 20 52.94 -12.88 -4.89
CA SER A 20 53.37 -14.07 -5.65
C SER A 20 52.18 -14.86 -6.20
N GLU A 21 51.09 -14.98 -5.44
CA GLU A 21 49.86 -15.62 -5.89
C GLU A 21 49.22 -14.81 -7.03
N LEU A 22 49.19 -13.48 -6.94
CA LEU A 22 48.71 -12.59 -8.00
C LEU A 22 49.57 -12.64 -9.28
N VAL A 23 50.89 -12.81 -9.16
CA VAL A 23 51.79 -12.98 -10.31
C VAL A 23 51.64 -14.39 -10.93
N ASN A 24 51.35 -15.41 -10.11
CA ASN A 24 51.07 -16.77 -10.56
C ASN A 24 49.67 -16.94 -11.17
N LEU A 25 48.74 -16.01 -10.92
CA LEU A 25 47.56 -15.79 -11.75
C LEU A 25 47.98 -15.17 -13.08
N ASN A 26 48.86 -15.87 -13.81
CA ASN A 26 49.24 -15.50 -15.15
C ASN A 26 48.02 -15.72 -16.04
N PHE A 27 47.26 -14.65 -16.33
CA PHE A 27 46.10 -14.69 -17.22
C PHE A 27 46.55 -14.84 -18.68
N SER A 28 47.21 -15.95 -19.00
CA SER A 28 47.63 -16.27 -20.37
C SER A 28 46.43 -16.61 -21.27
N ASP A 29 45.29 -16.97 -20.67
CA ASP A 29 44.04 -17.18 -21.40
C ASP A 29 43.27 -15.86 -21.57
N ARG A 30 43.29 -15.35 -22.80
CA ARG A 30 42.58 -14.14 -23.23
C ARG A 30 41.06 -14.22 -22.97
N GLY A 31 40.48 -15.42 -22.91
CA GLY A 31 39.07 -15.64 -22.58
C GLY A 31 38.74 -15.31 -21.13
N MET A 32 39.57 -15.79 -20.19
CA MET A 32 39.42 -15.53 -18.76
C MET A 32 39.56 -14.03 -18.42
N VAL A 33 40.52 -13.33 -19.04
CA VAL A 33 40.69 -11.88 -18.86
C VAL A 33 39.44 -11.12 -19.29
N LYS A 34 38.83 -11.52 -20.42
CA LYS A 34 37.62 -10.89 -20.93
C LYS A 34 36.45 -11.07 -19.97
N ILE A 35 36.22 -12.29 -19.48
CA ILE A 35 35.16 -12.58 -18.50
C ILE A 35 35.38 -11.78 -17.21
N LEU A 36 36.62 -11.74 -16.69
CA LEU A 36 36.94 -10.98 -15.49
C LEU A 36 36.69 -9.47 -15.68
N THR A 37 37.04 -8.94 -16.86
CA THR A 37 36.80 -7.53 -17.20
C THR A 37 35.30 -7.21 -17.27
N GLU A 38 34.49 -8.09 -17.85
CA GLU A 38 33.02 -7.96 -17.93
C GLU A 38 32.36 -8.08 -16.54
N MET A 39 32.88 -8.95 -15.67
CA MET A 39 32.43 -9.05 -14.29
C MET A 39 32.75 -7.77 -13.52
N CYS A 40 33.98 -7.27 -13.62
CA CYS A 40 34.40 -6.05 -12.95
C CYS A 40 33.57 -4.83 -13.40
N SER A 41 33.32 -4.68 -14.71
CA SER A 41 32.49 -3.59 -15.22
C SER A 41 31.04 -3.69 -14.70
N SER A 42 30.47 -4.90 -14.67
CA SER A 42 29.14 -5.14 -14.12
C SER A 42 29.05 -4.80 -12.63
N VAL A 43 30.05 -5.16 -11.84
CA VAL A 43 30.13 -4.83 -10.41
C VAL A 43 30.23 -3.31 -10.20
N LEU A 44 31.02 -2.60 -11.00
CA LEU A 44 31.12 -1.14 -10.94
C LEU A 44 29.78 -0.46 -11.26
N THR A 45 29.10 -0.88 -12.32
CA THR A 45 27.76 -0.36 -12.67
C THR A 45 26.73 -0.64 -11.58
N LEU A 46 26.77 -1.82 -10.95
CA LEU A 46 25.89 -2.14 -9.82
C LEU A 46 26.19 -1.26 -8.61
N ALA A 47 27.47 -1.01 -8.32
CA ALA A 47 27.87 -0.14 -7.22
C ALA A 47 27.39 1.31 -7.43
N GLU A 48 27.46 1.83 -8.66
CA GLU A 48 26.93 3.15 -9.01
C GLU A 48 25.41 3.23 -8.84
N LYS A 49 24.67 2.24 -9.36
CA LYS A 49 23.21 2.16 -9.20
C LYS A 49 22.80 2.09 -7.72
N ASN A 50 23.52 1.31 -6.91
CA ASN A 50 23.25 1.23 -5.48
C ASN A 50 23.47 2.58 -4.79
N ARG A 51 24.53 3.32 -5.17
CA ARG A 51 24.77 4.68 -4.68
C ARG A 51 23.62 5.63 -5.04
N ASP A 52 23.11 5.55 -6.27
CA ASP A 52 21.96 6.34 -6.69
C ASP A 52 20.68 6.00 -5.94
N ILE A 53 20.40 4.71 -5.71
CA ILE A 53 19.25 4.26 -4.92
C ILE A 53 19.33 4.81 -3.49
N VAL A 54 20.50 4.73 -2.85
CA VAL A 54 20.70 5.29 -1.50
C VAL A 54 20.44 6.79 -1.48
N ARG A 55 20.95 7.54 -2.46
CA ARG A 55 20.68 8.98 -2.59
C ARG A 55 19.19 9.30 -2.74
N GLN A 56 18.47 8.52 -3.55
CA GLN A 56 17.02 8.68 -3.73
C GLN A 56 16.25 8.38 -2.44
N LEU A 57 16.68 7.38 -1.66
CA LEU A 57 16.07 7.07 -0.37
C LEU A 57 16.26 8.21 0.65
N GLU A 58 17.44 8.84 0.66
CA GLU A 58 17.70 10.01 1.51
C GLU A 58 16.82 11.20 1.12
N GLU A 59 16.67 11.46 -0.18
CA GLU A 59 15.82 12.54 -0.68
C GLU A 59 14.34 12.31 -0.33
N LEU A 60 13.83 11.09 -0.52
CA LEU A 60 12.46 10.73 -0.14
C LEU A 60 12.22 10.86 1.36
N LYS A 61 13.20 10.46 2.18
CA LYS A 61 13.14 10.60 3.63
C LYS A 61 13.10 12.06 4.07
N SER A 62 13.84 12.94 3.40
CA SER A 62 13.77 14.40 3.64
C SER A 62 12.38 14.95 3.34
N LYS A 63 11.80 14.60 2.18
CA LYS A 63 10.45 15.04 1.79
C LYS A 63 9.37 14.53 2.74
N GLU A 64 9.52 13.30 3.25
CA GLU A 64 8.62 12.74 4.25
C GLU A 64 8.66 13.55 5.56
N ALA A 65 9.84 13.98 6.01
CA ALA A 65 9.99 14.82 7.20
C ALA A 65 9.31 16.19 7.03
N GLU A 66 9.51 16.86 5.90
CA GLU A 66 8.85 18.13 5.57
C GLU A 66 7.32 18.01 5.54
N LEU A 67 6.80 16.92 4.97
CA LEU A 67 5.36 16.65 4.93
C LEU A 67 4.77 16.42 6.33
N VAL A 68 5.49 15.70 7.19
CA VAL A 68 5.10 15.47 8.58
C VAL A 68 5.07 16.78 9.35
N GLU A 69 6.08 17.64 9.18
CA GLU A 69 6.13 18.97 9.81
C GLU A 69 4.95 19.84 9.37
N THR A 70 4.72 19.95 8.05
CA THR A 70 3.58 20.70 7.48
C THR A 70 2.24 20.18 8.03
N SER A 71 2.09 18.86 8.15
CA SER A 71 0.87 18.26 8.70
C SER A 71 0.67 18.60 10.18
N GLN A 72 1.74 18.68 10.97
CA GLN A 72 1.67 19.08 12.38
C GLN A 72 1.31 20.56 12.53
N GLU A 73 1.82 21.43 11.66
CA GLU A 73 1.47 22.84 11.64
C GLU A 73 -0.01 23.05 11.33
N LEU A 74 -0.52 22.39 10.27
CA LEU A 74 -1.94 22.43 9.92
C LEU A 74 -2.82 21.95 11.07
N ARG A 75 -2.39 20.93 11.80
CA ARG A 75 -3.10 20.43 12.98
C ARG A 75 -3.17 21.47 14.10
N LYS A 76 -2.06 22.15 14.40
CA LYS A 76 -2.03 23.24 15.40
C LYS A 76 -2.95 24.40 15.02
N ILE A 77 -2.98 24.75 13.73
CA ILE A 77 -3.90 25.78 13.20
C ILE A 77 -5.36 25.33 13.34
N ALA A 78 -5.66 24.07 13.02
CA ALA A 78 -7.01 23.54 13.20
C ALA A 78 -7.44 23.57 14.68
N GLU A 79 -6.55 23.19 15.60
CA GLU A 79 -6.81 23.23 17.04
C GLU A 79 -7.03 24.66 17.55
N SER A 80 -6.24 25.65 17.09
CA SER A 80 -6.42 27.06 17.48
C SER A 80 -7.68 27.71 16.93
N LEU A 81 -8.24 27.20 15.82
CA LEU A 81 -9.53 27.64 15.28
C LEU A 81 -10.74 27.00 16.00
N ILE A 82 -10.54 25.86 16.67
CA ILE A 82 -11.59 25.17 17.45
C ILE A 82 -11.81 25.85 18.80
N GLU A 83 -10.75 26.35 19.45
CA GLU A 83 -10.80 27.07 20.74
C GLU A 83 -11.84 28.24 20.78
N PRO A 84 -11.90 29.15 19.79
CA PRO A 84 -12.89 30.24 19.80
C PRO A 84 -14.34 29.80 19.51
N MET A 85 -14.60 28.55 19.11
CA MET A 85 -15.97 28.03 18.88
C MET A 85 -16.58 27.28 20.08
N LEU A 86 -15.80 27.05 21.16
CA LEU A 86 -16.25 26.33 22.36
C LEU A 86 -16.89 27.21 23.46
N ASN A 87 -17.02 28.53 23.23
CA ASN A 87 -17.63 29.47 24.19
C ASN A 87 -19.07 29.88 23.83
N LEU A 88 -19.86 28.96 23.26
CA LEU A 88 -21.30 29.16 23.12
C LEU A 88 -22.01 28.71 24.42
N PRO A 89 -22.97 29.50 24.95
CA PRO A 89 -23.75 29.08 26.12
C PRO A 89 -24.53 27.79 25.83
N PRO A 90 -24.77 26.94 26.84
CA PRO A 90 -25.35 25.62 26.64
C PRO A 90 -26.73 25.71 25.98
N PRO A 91 -26.99 24.97 24.89
CA PRO A 91 -28.33 24.88 24.33
C PRO A 91 -29.23 24.15 25.34
N ALA A 92 -30.36 24.79 25.64
CA ALA A 92 -31.41 24.25 26.49
C ALA A 92 -31.87 22.88 25.96
N SER A 93 -31.83 21.87 26.85
CA SER A 93 -32.49 20.56 26.77
C SER A 93 -32.33 19.74 25.48
N PRO A 94 -31.82 18.49 25.55
CA PRO A 94 -31.73 17.64 24.37
C PRO A 94 -33.13 17.31 23.85
N PRO A 95 -33.44 17.59 22.55
CA PRO A 95 -34.54 16.90 21.89
C PRO A 95 -34.20 15.39 21.81
N PRO A 96 -35.21 14.51 21.84
CA PRO A 96 -35.02 13.06 21.85
C PRO A 96 -34.14 12.61 20.68
N PRO A 97 -33.40 11.49 20.84
CA PRO A 97 -32.30 11.12 19.96
C PRO A 97 -32.76 11.06 18.50
N ALA A 98 -32.37 12.08 17.74
CA ALA A 98 -32.37 11.98 16.29
C ALA A 98 -31.34 10.90 15.92
N PRO A 99 -31.68 9.99 14.99
CA PRO A 99 -31.04 8.69 14.92
C PRO A 99 -29.56 8.82 14.65
N ALA A 100 -28.78 7.95 15.30
CA ALA A 100 -27.45 7.57 14.84
C ALA A 100 -27.45 7.57 13.31
N GLN A 101 -26.46 8.21 12.69
CA GLN A 101 -26.17 7.98 11.28
C GLN A 101 -25.82 6.50 11.13
N LYS A 102 -26.88 5.70 10.94
CA LYS A 102 -26.82 4.38 10.33
C LYS A 102 -26.17 4.64 8.98
N VAL A 103 -24.89 4.31 8.86
CA VAL A 103 -24.39 3.87 7.56
C VAL A 103 -25.35 2.77 7.14
N PRO A 104 -26.07 2.90 6.01
CA PRO A 104 -27.17 1.99 5.71
C PRO A 104 -26.68 0.55 5.62
N ASP A 105 -27.03 -0.26 6.61
CA ASP A 105 -27.19 -1.71 6.44
C ASP A 105 -28.46 -1.93 5.62
N GLU A 106 -28.43 -1.56 4.33
CA GLU A 106 -29.33 -2.07 3.27
C GLU A 106 -28.94 -1.50 1.89
N PRO A 107 -28.93 -2.31 0.81
CA PRO A 107 -28.35 -1.95 -0.47
C PRO A 107 -29.34 -1.14 -1.33
N GLN A 108 -29.23 0.20 -1.38
CA GLN A 108 -30.10 0.97 -2.29
C GLN A 108 -29.43 2.19 -2.93
N ILE A 109 -28.87 1.99 -4.13
CA ILE A 109 -28.97 2.96 -5.23
C ILE A 109 -29.28 2.18 -6.51
N CYS A 110 -30.55 2.15 -6.93
CA CYS A 110 -30.96 1.67 -8.25
C CYS A 110 -31.15 2.87 -9.18
N ARG A 111 -30.05 3.33 -9.81
CA ARG A 111 -30.15 4.12 -11.05
C ARG A 111 -29.55 3.29 -12.18
N ASN A 112 -30.32 3.10 -13.25
CA ASN A 112 -29.94 2.38 -14.48
C ASN A 112 -29.77 0.85 -14.35
N GLY A 113 -30.46 0.20 -13.40
CA GLY A 113 -30.50 -1.27 -13.30
C GLY A 113 -29.24 -1.94 -12.74
N ILE A 114 -28.36 -1.16 -12.10
CA ILE A 114 -27.15 -1.68 -11.43
C ILE A 114 -27.45 -1.81 -9.94
N THR A 115 -27.43 -3.04 -9.41
CA THR A 115 -27.52 -3.31 -7.97
C THR A 115 -26.13 -3.20 -7.35
N VAL A 116 -26.00 -2.34 -6.33
CA VAL A 116 -24.73 -2.13 -5.62
C VAL A 116 -24.78 -2.85 -4.28
N SER A 117 -23.85 -3.78 -4.06
CA SER A 117 -23.69 -4.53 -2.81
C SER A 117 -22.52 -3.98 -1.99
N TYR A 118 -22.66 -3.94 -0.67
CA TYR A 118 -21.62 -3.48 0.25
C TYR A 118 -21.17 -4.61 1.17
N VAL A 119 -19.94 -4.50 1.67
CA VAL A 119 -19.40 -5.45 2.66
C VAL A 119 -19.90 -5.03 4.05
N SER A 120 -20.61 -5.91 4.75
CA SER A 120 -21.04 -5.65 6.13
C SER A 120 -19.84 -5.51 7.07
N TYR A 121 -20.03 -4.91 8.25
CA TYR A 121 -18.99 -4.83 9.29
C TYR A 121 -18.80 -6.16 10.04
N LEU A 122 -17.62 -6.36 10.61
CA LEU A 122 -17.29 -7.53 11.43
C LEU A 122 -17.67 -7.27 12.88
N THR A 123 -18.27 -8.28 13.50
CA THR A 123 -18.37 -8.38 14.95
C THR A 123 -17.06 -8.89 15.56
N GLU A 124 -16.84 -8.66 16.86
CA GLU A 124 -15.66 -9.17 17.56
C GLU A 124 -15.62 -10.70 17.54
N GLU A 125 -16.77 -11.36 17.71
CA GLU A 125 -16.89 -12.82 17.67
C GLU A 125 -16.49 -13.42 16.32
N GLU A 126 -16.96 -12.85 15.21
CA GLU A 126 -16.56 -13.27 13.87
C GLU A 126 -15.05 -13.09 13.66
N PHE A 127 -14.49 -11.98 14.15
CA PHE A 127 -13.07 -11.69 14.02
C PHE A 127 -12.20 -12.64 14.86
N ASP A 128 -12.63 -13.02 16.04
CA ASP A 128 -11.90 -13.92 16.93
C ASP A 128 -11.86 -15.35 16.40
N ASN A 129 -12.90 -15.77 15.67
CA ASN A 129 -12.94 -17.05 14.97
C ASN A 129 -11.95 -17.14 13.79
N VAL A 130 -11.44 -16.01 13.28
CA VAL A 130 -10.44 -16.01 12.19
C VAL A 130 -9.10 -16.54 12.70
N PRO A 131 -8.51 -17.57 12.06
CA PRO A 131 -7.20 -18.09 12.42
C PRO A 131 -6.11 -17.01 12.49
N LYS A 132 -5.28 -17.05 13.54
CA LYS A 132 -4.23 -16.04 13.79
C LYS A 132 -3.27 -15.84 12.61
N TYR A 133 -2.94 -16.90 11.88
CA TYR A 133 -2.04 -16.81 10.72
C TYR A 133 -2.64 -16.05 9.54
N LEU A 134 -3.97 -15.98 9.42
CA LEU A 134 -4.67 -15.20 8.38
C LEU A 134 -4.70 -13.71 8.69
N LYS A 135 -4.47 -13.32 9.96
CA LYS A 135 -4.48 -11.91 10.36
C LYS A 135 -3.27 -11.11 9.85
N GLY A 136 -2.35 -11.74 9.09
CA GLY A 136 -1.25 -11.15 8.30
C GLY A 136 -0.10 -10.53 9.11
N SER A 137 -0.44 -10.00 10.28
CA SER A 137 0.40 -9.41 11.29
C SER A 137 -0.40 -9.57 12.58
N GLY A 138 0.20 -10.05 13.67
CA GLY A 138 -0.48 -10.16 14.97
C GLY A 138 -1.02 -8.83 15.55
N ARG A 139 -1.02 -7.75 14.76
CA ARG A 139 -1.50 -6.41 15.07
C ARG A 139 -2.82 -6.04 14.37
N MET A 140 -3.40 -6.91 13.54
CA MET A 140 -4.72 -6.62 12.96
C MET A 140 -5.79 -6.72 14.03
N THR A 141 -6.51 -5.63 14.27
CA THR A 141 -7.62 -5.55 15.23
C THR A 141 -8.96 -5.49 14.51
N THR A 142 -10.05 -5.86 15.20
CA THR A 142 -11.42 -5.73 14.69
C THR A 142 -11.71 -4.29 14.23
N ALA A 143 -11.27 -3.30 15.01
CA ALA A 143 -11.40 -1.89 14.65
C ALA A 143 -10.66 -1.53 13.35
N ALA A 144 -9.45 -2.05 13.15
CA ALA A 144 -8.70 -1.84 11.91
C ALA A 144 -9.38 -2.50 10.71
N ALA A 145 -9.92 -3.70 10.88
CA ALA A 145 -10.67 -4.41 9.83
C ALA A 145 -11.97 -3.66 9.48
N ASN A 146 -12.73 -3.18 10.47
CA ASN A 146 -13.94 -2.39 10.23
C ASN A 146 -13.63 -1.05 9.57
N LYS A 147 -12.52 -0.39 9.94
CA LYS A 147 -12.05 0.81 9.24
C LYS A 147 -11.72 0.50 7.77
N PHE A 148 -11.04 -0.61 7.50
CA PHE A 148 -10.78 -1.06 6.13
C PHE A 148 -12.08 -1.31 5.36
N ILE A 149 -13.07 -1.97 5.96
CA ILE A 149 -14.40 -2.21 5.34
C ILE A 149 -15.09 -0.89 5.00
N ALA A 150 -15.03 0.12 5.88
CA ALA A 150 -15.60 1.44 5.60
C ALA A 150 -14.93 2.09 4.37
N GLU A 151 -13.60 2.01 4.27
CA GLU A 151 -12.85 2.52 3.12
C GLU A 151 -13.15 1.73 1.83
N PHE A 152 -13.30 0.41 1.95
CA PHE A 152 -13.67 -0.49 0.85
C PHE A 152 -15.07 -0.14 0.30
N ASN A 153 -16.05 0.02 1.18
CA ASN A 153 -17.41 0.44 0.84
C ASN A 153 -17.45 1.85 0.23
N ARG A 154 -16.59 2.77 0.69
CA ARG A 154 -16.43 4.09 0.07
C ARG A 154 -15.90 3.99 -1.37
N GLY A 155 -14.94 3.09 -1.62
CA GLY A 155 -14.44 2.81 -2.97
C GLY A 155 -15.54 2.26 -3.89
N ILE A 156 -16.36 1.33 -3.38
CA ILE A 156 -17.55 0.84 -4.08
C ILE A 156 -18.50 1.99 -4.40
N ALA A 157 -18.88 2.78 -3.40
CA ALA A 157 -19.81 3.89 -3.58
C ALA A 157 -19.29 4.88 -4.64
N ALA A 158 -18.02 5.28 -4.57
CA ALA A 158 -17.42 6.20 -5.54
C ALA A 158 -17.44 5.64 -6.97
N LYS A 159 -17.06 4.37 -7.15
CA LYS A 159 -17.05 3.70 -8.46
C LYS A 159 -18.44 3.58 -9.05
N TYR A 160 -19.39 3.08 -8.28
CA TYR A 160 -20.74 2.81 -8.77
C TYR A 160 -21.61 4.08 -8.87
N ASN A 161 -21.33 5.11 -8.08
CA ASN A 161 -21.89 6.45 -8.30
C ASN A 161 -21.44 7.01 -9.64
N LEU A 162 -20.16 6.87 -10.01
CA LEU A 162 -19.68 7.31 -11.32
C LEU A 162 -20.28 6.49 -12.46
N LEU A 163 -20.44 5.17 -12.29
CA LEU A 163 -21.03 4.29 -13.32
C LEU A 163 -22.52 4.53 -13.57
N THR A 164 -23.24 5.06 -12.58
CA THR A 164 -24.68 5.37 -12.64
C THR A 164 -24.97 6.82 -13.02
N MET A 165 -23.99 7.73 -12.86
CA MET A 165 -24.11 9.15 -13.22
C MET A 165 -24.43 9.34 -14.72
N PRO A 166 -25.30 10.29 -15.09
CA PRO A 166 -25.52 10.67 -16.49
C PRO A 166 -24.26 11.24 -17.14
N LYS A 167 -23.95 10.84 -18.37
CA LYS A 167 -22.76 11.32 -19.12
C LYS A 167 -22.74 12.84 -19.33
N ALA A 168 -23.90 13.49 -19.28
CA ALA A 168 -24.03 14.95 -19.40
C ALA A 168 -23.48 15.69 -18.16
N GLU A 169 -23.52 15.06 -16.99
CA GLU A 169 -23.08 15.64 -15.72
C GLU A 169 -21.59 15.37 -15.43
N MET A 170 -20.97 14.42 -16.14
CA MET A 170 -19.58 14.03 -15.93
C MET A 170 -18.59 15.08 -16.44
N LYS A 171 -17.61 15.42 -15.60
CA LYS A 171 -16.42 16.18 -15.96
C LYS A 171 -15.49 15.37 -16.88
N PRO A 172 -14.55 16.01 -17.60
CA PRO A 172 -13.61 15.27 -18.46
C PRO A 172 -12.81 14.19 -17.72
N THR A 173 -12.35 14.46 -16.50
CA THR A 173 -11.63 13.50 -15.65
C THR A 173 -12.49 12.30 -15.23
N GLU A 174 -13.76 12.57 -14.90
CA GLU A 174 -14.78 11.59 -14.57
C GLU A 174 -15.13 10.71 -15.78
N LYS A 175 -15.19 11.27 -16.99
CA LYS A 175 -15.39 10.49 -18.24
C LYS A 175 -14.24 9.51 -18.48
N THR A 176 -13.00 9.92 -18.25
CA THR A 176 -11.84 9.02 -18.35
C THR A 176 -11.91 7.88 -17.33
N LYS A 177 -12.22 8.17 -16.06
CA LYS A 177 -12.42 7.14 -15.02
C LYS A 177 -13.59 6.21 -15.34
N TYR A 178 -14.69 6.73 -15.87
CA TYR A 178 -15.84 5.93 -16.30
C TYR A 178 -15.46 4.92 -17.39
N GLN A 179 -14.71 5.36 -18.40
CA GLN A 179 -14.20 4.47 -19.46
C GLN A 179 -13.25 3.41 -18.91
N GLU A 180 -12.40 3.77 -17.95
CA GLU A 180 -11.54 2.83 -17.24
C GLU A 180 -12.36 1.75 -16.54
N TYR A 181 -13.34 2.13 -15.72
CA TYR A 181 -14.20 1.19 -15.00
C TYR A 181 -14.96 0.26 -15.94
N ARG A 182 -15.46 0.76 -17.07
CA ARG A 182 -16.11 -0.06 -18.10
C ARG A 182 -15.15 -1.05 -18.75
N ARG A 183 -13.88 -0.67 -18.98
CA ARG A 183 -12.85 -1.57 -19.53
C ARG A 183 -12.43 -2.66 -18.54
N GLN A 184 -12.59 -2.40 -17.24
CA GLN A 184 -12.30 -3.39 -16.21
C GLN A 184 -13.35 -4.51 -16.15
N GLU A 185 -14.57 -4.33 -16.65
CA GLU A 185 -15.59 -5.40 -16.61
C GLU A 185 -15.16 -6.65 -17.40
N THR A 186 -15.46 -7.83 -16.85
CA THR A 186 -15.31 -9.13 -17.52
C THR A 186 -16.63 -9.90 -17.47
N PRO A 187 -16.81 -10.97 -18.29
CA PRO A 187 -18.01 -11.80 -18.22
C PRO A 187 -18.30 -12.31 -16.79
N ASP A 188 -17.25 -12.64 -16.03
CA ASP A 188 -17.35 -13.17 -14.66
C ASP A 188 -17.74 -12.12 -13.60
N THR A 189 -17.64 -10.83 -13.93
CA THR A 189 -18.01 -9.72 -13.02
C THR A 189 -19.23 -8.96 -13.50
N LYS A 190 -19.88 -9.41 -14.58
CA LYS A 190 -21.05 -8.74 -15.15
C LYS A 190 -22.21 -8.81 -14.16
N GLY A 191 -22.76 -7.64 -13.81
CA GLY A 191 -23.85 -7.54 -12.85
C GLY A 191 -23.46 -7.74 -11.38
N GLN A 192 -22.16 -7.87 -11.10
CA GLN A 192 -21.65 -8.01 -9.73
C GLN A 192 -20.95 -6.72 -9.28
N THR A 193 -20.96 -6.48 -7.97
CA THR A 193 -20.26 -5.32 -7.38
C THR A 193 -18.81 -5.67 -7.11
N PHE A 194 -17.85 -4.95 -7.71
CA PHE A 194 -16.43 -5.21 -7.52
C PHE A 194 -15.58 -3.95 -7.54
N ILE A 195 -14.46 -3.99 -6.84
CA ILE A 195 -13.41 -2.98 -6.90
C ILE A 195 -12.06 -3.61 -7.22
N VAL A 196 -11.13 -2.80 -7.69
CA VAL A 196 -9.72 -3.18 -7.84
C VAL A 196 -8.87 -2.46 -6.80
N GLU A 197 -7.66 -2.94 -6.54
CA GLU A 197 -6.76 -2.30 -5.55
C GLU A 197 -6.51 -0.82 -5.86
N LYS A 198 -6.45 -0.43 -7.14
CA LYS A 198 -6.30 0.96 -7.58
C LYS A 198 -7.50 1.86 -7.25
N ASP A 199 -8.67 1.28 -6.98
CA ASP A 199 -9.85 2.05 -6.56
C ASP A 199 -9.77 2.44 -5.07
N PHE A 200 -8.76 1.91 -4.35
CA PHE A 200 -8.56 2.14 -2.94
C PHE A 200 -7.54 3.26 -2.69
N GLU A 201 -8.03 4.43 -2.29
CA GLU A 201 -7.21 5.61 -1.98
C GLU A 201 -6.85 5.72 -0.48
N GLY A 202 -7.07 4.66 0.32
CA GLY A 202 -6.84 4.64 1.76
C GLY A 202 -5.42 4.28 2.20
N PRO A 203 -5.05 4.54 3.48
CA PRO A 203 -3.73 4.24 4.06
C PRO A 203 -3.42 2.73 4.15
N ALA A 204 -4.42 1.87 3.91
CA ALA A 204 -4.26 0.44 3.86
C ALA A 204 -3.91 -0.10 2.45
N ASN A 205 -3.51 0.74 1.49
CA ASN A 205 -3.08 0.30 0.17
C ASN A 205 -1.84 -0.63 0.21
N GLY A 206 -1.61 -1.39 -0.87
CA GLY A 206 -0.45 -2.27 -1.00
C GLY A 206 -0.52 -3.52 -0.14
N ARG A 207 0.54 -3.82 0.61
CA ARG A 207 0.66 -5.07 1.39
C ARG A 207 -0.49 -5.26 2.37
N ARG A 208 -0.90 -4.19 3.06
CA ARG A 208 -2.00 -4.23 4.04
C ARG A 208 -3.35 -4.53 3.40
N PHE A 209 -3.57 -4.08 2.17
CA PHE A 209 -4.81 -4.31 1.44
C PHE A 209 -5.05 -5.82 1.26
N ASN A 210 -3.99 -6.52 0.83
CA ASN A 210 -4.05 -7.97 0.63
C ASN A 210 -4.30 -8.72 1.94
N ASP A 211 -3.69 -8.29 3.05
CA ASP A 211 -3.91 -8.92 4.37
C ASP A 211 -5.39 -8.83 4.80
N PHE A 212 -6.02 -7.66 4.64
CA PHE A 212 -7.45 -7.50 4.93
C PHE A 212 -8.33 -8.31 3.96
N CYS A 213 -8.01 -8.32 2.67
CA CYS A 213 -8.75 -9.10 1.68
C CYS A 213 -8.68 -10.61 1.95
N VAL A 214 -7.56 -11.13 2.46
CA VAL A 214 -7.45 -12.55 2.86
C VAL A 214 -8.46 -12.87 3.97
N VAL A 215 -8.61 -11.99 4.96
CA VAL A 215 -9.57 -12.18 6.06
C VAL A 215 -11.00 -12.07 5.57
N LEU A 216 -11.32 -11.05 4.79
CA LEU A 216 -12.67 -10.88 4.23
C LEU A 216 -13.07 -12.06 3.32
N ARG A 217 -12.11 -12.64 2.59
CA ARG A 217 -12.32 -13.85 1.80
C ARG A 217 -12.56 -15.08 2.68
N HIS A 218 -11.83 -15.22 3.78
CA HIS A 218 -12.05 -16.31 4.73
C HIS A 218 -13.45 -16.25 5.35
N LEU A 219 -13.93 -15.04 5.63
CA LEU A 219 -15.29 -14.79 6.14
C LEU A 219 -16.38 -14.84 5.05
N GLY A 220 -16.02 -15.14 3.80
CA GLY A 220 -16.99 -15.28 2.70
C GLY A 220 -17.63 -13.98 2.23
N ARG A 221 -17.11 -12.81 2.61
CA ARG A 221 -17.69 -11.50 2.26
C ARG A 221 -17.26 -10.98 0.89
N ILE A 222 -16.09 -11.44 0.44
CA ILE A 222 -15.57 -11.10 -0.88
C ILE A 222 -15.00 -12.33 -1.58
N ARG A 223 -15.01 -12.30 -2.91
CA ARG A 223 -14.36 -13.27 -3.78
C ARG A 223 -13.39 -12.57 -4.72
N GLU A 224 -12.28 -13.23 -5.00
CA GLU A 224 -11.26 -12.71 -5.88
C GLU A 224 -11.40 -13.28 -7.29
N VAL A 225 -11.46 -12.41 -8.30
CA VAL A 225 -11.53 -12.77 -9.73
C VAL A 225 -10.32 -12.18 -10.43
N ARG A 226 -9.39 -13.04 -10.86
CA ARG A 226 -8.19 -12.64 -11.60
C ARG A 226 -8.40 -12.88 -13.10
N ALA A 227 -8.31 -11.82 -13.88
CA ALA A 227 -8.40 -11.90 -15.34
C ALA A 227 -7.64 -10.74 -16.00
N LYS A 228 -6.94 -11.02 -17.11
CA LYS A 228 -6.16 -10.04 -17.89
C LYS A 228 -5.12 -9.27 -17.05
N GLY A 229 -4.47 -9.95 -16.09
CA GLY A 229 -3.47 -9.33 -15.21
C GLY A 229 -4.06 -8.34 -14.18
N LEU A 230 -5.39 -8.29 -14.03
CA LEU A 230 -6.08 -7.44 -13.07
C LEU A 230 -6.87 -8.30 -12.08
N THR A 231 -6.67 -8.01 -10.80
CA THR A 231 -7.41 -8.63 -9.70
C THR A 231 -8.63 -7.79 -9.35
N ARG A 232 -9.80 -8.43 -9.32
CA ARG A 232 -11.09 -7.83 -8.95
C ARG A 232 -11.59 -8.46 -7.66
N TYR A 233 -11.96 -7.63 -6.70
CA TYR A 233 -12.54 -8.04 -5.43
C TYR A 233 -14.03 -7.84 -5.51
N VAL A 234 -14.75 -8.94 -5.71
CA VAL A 234 -16.20 -8.98 -5.87
C VAL A 234 -16.86 -9.15 -4.50
N VAL A 235 -17.86 -8.34 -4.20
CA VAL A 235 -18.72 -8.50 -3.00
C VAL A 235 -19.67 -9.66 -3.23
N VAL A 236 -19.74 -10.58 -2.25
CA VAL A 236 -20.61 -11.76 -2.27
C VAL A 236 -21.90 -11.48 -1.52
#